data_AF-A0A7V3LJI9-F1
#
_entry.id   AF-A0A7V3LJI9-F1
#
_cell.length_a   1.000
_cell.length_b   1.000
_cell.length_c   1.000
_cell.angle_alpha   90.00
_cell.angle_beta   90.00
_cell.angle_gamma   90.00
#
_symmetry.space_group_name_H-M   'P 1'
#
loop_
_entity.id
_entity.type
_entity.pdbx_description
1 polymer ?
#
loop_
_entity_poly.entity_id
_entity_poly.type
_entity_poly.pdbx_seq_one_letter_code
_entity_poly.pdbx_strand_id
1 'polypeptide(L)'
;TIANTVASVLAVRYPELEVVVVNDGSSDGTMEVLKQTFQLVPSERPVRAEIPCQPIIAVYDSLTHPGLRVVDKQPGGKADALNAGINASSYPLVCNIDADSIIDVQSMVQITRPFLEDHRVVAVGGVVMPANDCVIENGEVKEVRVARRPLARFQIVEYVRAFLFGRLGWSRLDALMIISGAFAIFRRSAVVEVGGYRTDTVGEDMELVLRMHRFYSDAKKPYRIVFLPDPICWTQVPEDLRSLARQRRRWQRGLAQSLLANHQLFFNPRYGKVGLLGYPFFVFFELLSPVVELIGYVAVAVAIGLHALNWPLALAFLVCAMLLGSILSASSLLLEHLSFRKYPSLRDTLTLFAYGIAENLGYRQLHSLWRCLGLLDFVRGTQGWGQPARRAF
;
A
#
# COMPACT_ATOMS: atom_id res chain seq x y z
N THR A 1 -8.86 5.23 -19.20
CA THR A 1 -7.79 6.21 -19.53
C THR A 1 -7.48 7.07 -18.31
N ILE A 2 -6.37 7.82 -18.28
CA ILE A 2 -6.07 8.75 -17.16
C ILE A 2 -7.19 9.76 -16.90
N ALA A 3 -7.85 10.22 -17.96
CA ALA A 3 -9.02 11.09 -17.87
C ALA A 3 -10.17 10.46 -17.06
N ASN A 4 -10.42 9.16 -17.22
CA ASN A 4 -11.44 8.44 -16.44
C ASN A 4 -11.06 8.39 -14.96
N THR A 5 -9.78 8.19 -14.63
CA THR A 5 -9.32 8.20 -13.23
C THR A 5 -9.52 9.59 -12.62
N VAL A 6 -9.12 10.65 -13.33
CA VAL A 6 -9.29 12.03 -12.84
C VAL A 6 -10.77 12.36 -12.66
N ALA A 7 -11.62 11.98 -13.61
CA ALA A 7 -13.07 12.15 -13.51
C ALA A 7 -13.68 11.38 -12.32
N SER A 8 -13.21 10.15 -12.06
CA SER A 8 -13.63 9.34 -10.91
C SER A 8 -13.28 10.03 -9.58
N VAL A 9 -12.07 10.56 -9.44
CA VAL A 9 -11.65 11.27 -8.22
C VAL A 9 -12.42 12.58 -8.04
N LEU A 10 -12.69 13.30 -9.12
CA LEU A 10 -13.52 14.52 -9.08
C LEU A 10 -14.99 14.24 -8.73
N ALA A 11 -15.49 13.03 -8.98
CA ALA A 11 -16.84 12.62 -8.62
C ALA A 11 -16.99 12.22 -7.13
N VAL A 12 -15.89 12.14 -6.38
CA VAL A 12 -15.91 11.79 -4.96
C VAL A 12 -16.66 12.87 -4.16
N ARG A 13 -17.66 12.44 -3.39
CA ARG A 13 -18.48 13.36 -2.58
C ARG A 13 -17.73 13.79 -1.33
N TYR A 14 -17.10 14.95 -1.39
CA TYR A 14 -16.53 15.62 -0.21
C TYR A 14 -16.70 17.15 -0.34
N PRO A 15 -17.12 17.88 0.71
CA PRO A 15 -17.47 19.30 0.60
C PRO A 15 -16.34 20.21 0.11
N GLU A 16 -15.12 19.99 0.57
CA GLU A 16 -13.93 20.78 0.22
C GLU A 16 -12.85 19.86 -0.35
N LEU A 17 -12.79 19.75 -1.68
CA LEU A 17 -11.88 18.86 -2.39
C LEU A 17 -11.10 19.62 -3.47
N GLU A 18 -9.77 19.47 -3.45
CA GLU A 18 -8.87 19.82 -4.55
C GLU A 18 -8.17 18.55 -5.01
N VAL A 19 -8.14 18.35 -6.33
CA VAL A 19 -7.46 17.23 -7.00
C VAL A 19 -6.23 17.80 -7.69
N VAL A 20 -5.05 17.35 -7.25
CA VAL A 20 -3.77 17.71 -7.87
C VAL A 20 -3.25 16.51 -8.65
N VAL A 21 -3.26 16.61 -9.97
CA VAL A 21 -2.70 15.60 -10.88
C VAL A 21 -1.27 15.99 -11.21
N VAL A 22 -0.31 15.09 -10.98
CA VAL A 22 1.11 15.36 -11.26
C VAL A 22 1.54 14.54 -12.47
N ASN A 23 1.88 15.24 -13.56
CA ASN A 23 2.50 14.65 -14.74
C ASN A 23 4.02 14.60 -14.56
N ASP A 24 4.55 13.40 -14.33
CA ASP A 24 5.97 13.15 -14.05
C ASP A 24 6.78 12.89 -15.34
N GLY A 25 6.65 13.78 -16.32
CA GLY A 25 7.35 13.68 -17.61
C GLY A 25 6.87 12.53 -18.50
N SER A 26 5.54 12.39 -18.65
CA SER A 26 4.93 11.43 -19.57
C SER A 26 5.37 11.64 -21.03
N SER A 27 5.66 10.56 -21.76
CA SER A 27 5.95 10.60 -23.20
C SER A 27 4.81 10.12 -24.09
N ASP A 28 3.67 9.73 -23.51
CA ASP A 28 2.55 9.04 -24.17
C ASP A 28 1.36 9.95 -24.50
N GLY A 29 1.57 11.27 -24.52
CA GLY A 29 0.51 12.26 -24.80
C GLY A 29 -0.46 12.48 -23.64
N THR A 30 -0.14 11.99 -22.42
CA THR A 30 -0.98 12.17 -21.23
C THR A 30 -1.32 13.64 -20.97
N MET A 31 -0.36 14.55 -21.13
CA MET A 31 -0.57 15.97 -20.87
C MET A 31 -1.54 16.61 -21.89
N GLU A 32 -1.46 16.22 -23.15
CA GLU A 32 -2.36 16.66 -24.22
C GLU A 32 -3.80 16.20 -23.96
N VAL A 33 -3.96 14.94 -23.55
CA VAL A 33 -5.26 14.40 -23.14
C VAL A 33 -5.84 15.21 -21.97
N LEU A 34 -5.04 15.51 -20.94
CA LEU A 34 -5.48 16.29 -19.79
C LEU A 34 -5.88 17.72 -20.20
N LYS A 35 -5.07 18.39 -21.03
CA LYS A 35 -5.34 19.74 -21.54
C LYS A 35 -6.66 19.81 -22.32
N GLN A 36 -6.87 18.88 -23.26
CA GLN A 36 -8.07 18.83 -24.08
C GLN A 36 -9.31 18.46 -23.27
N THR A 37 -9.23 17.44 -22.41
CA THR A 37 -10.38 16.93 -21.66
C THR A 37 -10.87 17.93 -20.61
N PHE A 38 -9.94 18.58 -19.91
CA PHE A 38 -10.27 19.43 -18.75
C PHE A 38 -10.13 20.93 -19.02
N GLN A 39 -9.91 21.34 -20.28
CA GLN A 39 -9.74 22.75 -20.67
C GLN A 39 -8.77 23.49 -19.76
N LEU A 40 -7.55 22.95 -19.67
CA LEU A 40 -6.53 23.43 -18.74
C LEU A 40 -5.93 24.77 -19.20
N VAL A 41 -5.84 25.73 -18.29
CA VAL A 41 -5.19 27.04 -18.48
C VAL A 41 -4.05 27.22 -17.49
N PRO A 42 -2.98 27.97 -17.82
CA PRO A 42 -1.90 28.23 -16.87
C PRO A 42 -2.43 28.81 -15.56
N SER A 43 -1.97 28.24 -14.43
CA SER A 43 -2.36 28.68 -13.09
C SER A 43 -1.48 29.85 -12.64
N GLU A 44 -2.11 30.92 -12.12
CA GLU A 44 -1.40 32.03 -11.48
C GLU A 44 -1.15 31.80 -9.99
N ARG A 45 -1.76 30.76 -9.43
CA ARG A 45 -1.66 30.44 -8.00
C ARG A 45 -0.24 29.94 -7.69
N PRO A 46 0.45 30.50 -6.67
CA PRO A 46 1.83 30.13 -6.38
C PRO A 46 1.96 28.71 -5.84
N VAL A 47 3.04 28.03 -6.20
CA VAL A 47 3.44 26.75 -5.61
C VAL A 47 4.41 27.01 -4.46
N ARG A 48 4.16 26.42 -3.30
CA ARG A 48 5.04 26.54 -2.14
C ARG A 48 6.06 25.42 -2.19
N ALA A 49 7.30 25.73 -2.55
CA ALA A 49 8.41 24.76 -2.57
C ALA A 49 8.91 24.46 -1.14
N GLU A 50 8.07 23.82 -0.32
CA GLU A 50 8.38 23.49 1.08
C GLU A 50 9.14 22.18 1.23
N ILE A 51 8.93 21.23 0.31
CA ILE A 51 9.64 19.95 0.28
C ILE A 51 10.37 19.73 -1.05
N PRO A 52 11.51 19.01 -1.07
CA PRO A 52 12.29 18.82 -2.29
C PRO A 52 11.51 18.03 -3.36
N CYS A 53 11.51 18.54 -4.59
CA CYS A 53 11.05 17.82 -5.78
C CYS A 53 11.85 18.27 -7.01
N GLN A 54 11.80 17.50 -8.09
CA GLN A 54 12.33 17.93 -9.38
C GLN A 54 11.61 19.20 -9.89
N PRO A 55 12.25 19.98 -10.78
CA PRO A 55 11.69 21.24 -11.27
C PRO A 55 10.28 21.07 -11.87
N ILE A 56 9.36 21.92 -11.42
CA ILE A 56 8.02 22.07 -12.00
C ILE A 56 8.16 22.95 -13.24
N ILE A 57 7.69 22.43 -14.38
CA ILE A 57 7.73 23.11 -15.68
C ILE A 57 6.57 24.09 -15.77
N ALA A 58 5.36 23.65 -15.44
CA ALA A 58 4.15 24.46 -15.48
C ALA A 58 3.07 23.90 -14.54
N VAL A 59 2.17 24.77 -14.09
CA VAL A 59 0.96 24.39 -13.36
C VAL A 59 -0.24 24.92 -14.10
N TYR A 60 -1.29 24.12 -14.15
CA TYR A 60 -2.52 24.44 -14.84
C TYR A 60 -3.73 24.25 -13.93
N ASP A 61 -4.74 25.08 -14.12
CA ASP A 61 -6.06 24.95 -13.51
C ASP A 61 -7.09 24.61 -14.58
N SER A 62 -8.14 23.86 -14.22
CA SER A 62 -9.24 23.55 -15.14
C SER A 62 -10.32 24.62 -15.11
N LEU A 63 -10.74 25.08 -16.29
CA LEU A 63 -11.89 25.99 -16.43
C LEU A 63 -13.24 25.30 -16.16
N THR A 64 -13.32 24.00 -16.43
CA THR A 64 -14.56 23.22 -16.27
C THR A 64 -14.68 22.59 -14.90
N HIS A 65 -13.56 22.40 -14.19
CA HIS A 65 -13.52 21.76 -12.87
C HIS A 65 -12.66 22.62 -11.91
N PRO A 66 -13.25 23.59 -11.18
CA PRO A 66 -12.49 24.52 -10.32
C PRO A 66 -11.61 23.85 -9.24
N GLY A 67 -11.93 22.61 -8.87
CA GLY A 67 -11.13 21.81 -7.93
C GLY A 67 -9.96 21.05 -8.57
N LEU A 68 -9.77 21.09 -9.90
CA LEU A 68 -8.71 20.35 -10.59
C LEU A 68 -7.50 21.24 -10.89
N ARG A 69 -6.34 20.80 -10.43
CA ARG A 69 -5.03 21.35 -10.75
C ARG A 69 -4.14 20.27 -11.37
N VAL A 70 -3.35 20.65 -12.37
CA VAL A 70 -2.38 19.76 -13.02
C VAL A 70 -0.98 20.36 -12.94
N VAL A 71 -0.03 19.60 -12.41
CA VAL A 71 1.39 19.98 -12.28
C VAL A 71 2.19 19.19 -13.29
N ASP A 72 2.86 19.88 -14.21
CA ASP A 72 3.78 19.29 -15.18
C ASP A 72 5.22 19.50 -14.71
N LYS A 73 6.01 18.44 -14.60
CA LYS A 73 7.36 18.48 -13.99
C LYS A 73 8.35 17.57 -14.72
N GLN A 74 9.63 17.79 -14.47
CA GLN A 74 10.67 16.88 -14.94
C GLN A 74 10.57 15.51 -14.26
N PRO A 75 10.92 14.39 -14.92
CA PRO A 75 10.80 13.05 -14.34
C PRO A 75 11.58 12.90 -13.03
N GLY A 76 10.91 12.40 -11.98
CA GLY A 76 11.52 12.15 -10.66
C GLY A 76 11.05 10.86 -9.97
N GLY A 77 10.07 10.16 -10.55
CA GLY A 77 9.44 8.98 -9.95
C GLY A 77 8.31 9.33 -8.99
N LYS A 78 7.60 8.29 -8.52
CA LYS A 78 6.38 8.42 -7.70
C LYS A 78 6.59 9.30 -6.45
N ALA A 79 7.63 9.05 -5.66
CA ALA A 79 7.90 9.82 -4.45
C ALA A 79 8.11 11.32 -4.73
N ASP A 80 8.84 11.64 -5.80
CA ASP A 80 9.11 13.02 -6.20
C ASP A 80 7.85 13.72 -6.73
N ALA A 81 7.04 12.99 -7.51
CA ALA A 81 5.74 13.47 -7.97
C ALA A 81 4.79 13.76 -6.80
N LEU A 82 4.76 12.90 -5.77
CA LEU A 82 3.97 13.15 -4.55
C LEU A 82 4.44 14.42 -3.83
N ASN A 83 5.76 14.67 -3.77
CA ASN A 83 6.29 15.90 -3.18
C ASN A 83 5.85 17.15 -3.96
N ALA A 84 5.93 17.11 -5.29
CA ALA A 84 5.43 18.20 -6.14
C ALA A 84 3.94 18.45 -5.95
N GLY A 85 3.14 17.38 -5.81
CA GLY A 85 1.71 17.47 -5.53
C GLY A 85 1.41 18.13 -4.19
N ILE A 86 2.17 17.82 -3.13
CA ILE A 86 2.04 18.43 -1.81
C ILE A 86 2.49 19.90 -1.80
N ASN A 87 3.55 20.25 -2.54
CA ASN A 87 3.96 21.64 -2.72
C ASN A 87 2.87 22.47 -3.42
N ALA A 88 2.16 21.86 -4.35
CA ALA A 88 1.07 22.46 -5.10
C ALA A 88 -0.31 22.34 -4.42
N SER A 89 -0.43 21.69 -3.25
CA SER A 89 -1.70 21.53 -2.56
C SER A 89 -2.01 22.71 -1.65
N SER A 90 -3.30 23.07 -1.57
CA SER A 90 -3.78 24.22 -0.80
C SER A 90 -4.31 23.84 0.59
N TYR A 91 -4.77 22.60 0.76
CA TYR A 91 -5.50 22.16 1.94
C TYR A 91 -4.63 21.49 3.02
N PRO A 92 -5.09 21.48 4.30
CA PRO A 92 -4.33 20.91 5.42
C PRO A 92 -4.19 19.38 5.40
N LEU A 93 -5.08 18.67 4.70
CA LEU A 93 -5.04 17.22 4.52
C LEU A 93 -4.69 16.89 3.09
N VAL A 94 -3.75 15.96 2.90
CA VAL A 94 -3.35 15.46 1.58
C VAL A 94 -3.66 13.97 1.50
N CYS A 95 -4.41 13.59 0.47
CA CYS A 95 -4.75 12.19 0.18
C CYS A 95 -3.96 11.72 -1.04
N ASN A 96 -3.21 10.63 -0.88
CA ASN A 96 -2.44 10.05 -1.97
C ASN A 96 -3.20 8.87 -2.56
N ILE A 97 -3.36 8.89 -3.89
CA ILE A 97 -4.15 7.92 -4.65
C ILE A 97 -3.32 7.49 -5.87
N ASP A 98 -3.26 6.19 -6.11
CA ASP A 98 -2.65 5.68 -7.34
C ASP A 98 -3.57 5.89 -8.54
N ALA A 99 -2.97 6.11 -9.73
CA ALA A 99 -3.72 6.43 -10.95
C ALA A 99 -4.63 5.28 -11.47
N ASP A 100 -4.51 4.09 -10.90
CA ASP A 100 -5.32 2.89 -11.19
C ASP A 100 -6.26 2.52 -10.04
N SER A 101 -6.52 3.47 -9.14
CA SER A 101 -7.34 3.25 -7.96
C SER A 101 -8.65 4.04 -7.97
N ILE A 102 -9.70 3.43 -7.43
CA ILE A 102 -11.05 3.99 -7.33
C ILE A 102 -11.44 4.06 -5.86
N ILE A 103 -11.77 5.25 -5.38
CA ILE A 103 -12.22 5.45 -4.00
C ILE A 103 -13.73 5.24 -3.92
N ASP A 104 -14.17 4.46 -2.93
CA ASP A 104 -15.60 4.33 -2.65
C ASP A 104 -16.20 5.66 -2.13
N VAL A 105 -17.44 5.96 -2.54
CA VAL A 105 -18.10 7.27 -2.35
C VAL A 105 -18.09 7.76 -0.91
N GLN A 106 -18.20 6.86 0.08
CA GLN A 106 -18.24 7.22 1.50
C GLN A 106 -16.85 7.25 2.16
N SER A 107 -15.84 6.72 1.48
CA SER A 107 -14.54 6.46 2.09
C SER A 107 -13.79 7.73 2.46
N MET A 108 -13.94 8.82 1.70
CA MET A 108 -13.30 10.11 2.04
C MET A 108 -13.84 10.71 3.33
N VAL A 109 -15.15 10.66 3.56
CA VAL A 109 -15.76 11.17 4.80
C VAL A 109 -15.32 10.34 6.01
N GLN A 110 -15.28 9.02 5.87
CA GLN A 110 -14.88 8.12 6.94
C GLN A 110 -13.39 8.27 7.31
N ILE A 111 -12.51 8.35 6.31
CA ILE A 111 -11.07 8.39 6.54
C ILE A 111 -10.58 9.74 7.10
N THR A 112 -11.33 10.83 6.90
CA THR A 112 -11.00 12.14 7.48
C THR A 112 -11.47 12.31 8.92
N ARG A 113 -12.49 11.56 9.36
CA ARG A 113 -13.04 11.61 10.72
C ARG A 113 -11.99 11.58 11.84
N PRO A 114 -10.96 10.70 11.83
CA PRO A 114 -9.98 10.67 12.92
C PRO A 114 -9.20 11.97 13.11
N PHE A 115 -9.01 12.76 12.04
CA PHE A 115 -8.33 14.06 12.14
C PHE A 115 -9.16 15.13 12.85
N LEU A 116 -10.48 14.97 12.85
CA LEU A 116 -11.43 15.84 13.56
C LEU A 116 -11.56 15.45 15.03
N GLU A 117 -11.50 14.15 15.33
CA GLU A 117 -11.66 13.61 16.69
C GLU A 117 -10.39 13.75 17.54
N ASP A 118 -9.21 13.71 16.92
CA ASP A 118 -7.95 13.77 17.65
C ASP A 118 -6.89 14.58 16.85
N HIS A 119 -6.53 15.76 17.37
CA HIS A 119 -5.54 16.64 16.76
C HIS A 119 -4.15 15.99 16.65
N ARG A 120 -3.85 14.96 17.45
CA ARG A 120 -2.57 14.23 17.40
C ARG A 120 -2.48 13.30 16.18
N VAL A 121 -3.59 13.00 15.50
CA VAL A 121 -3.58 12.14 14.32
C VAL A 121 -2.85 12.86 13.19
N VAL A 122 -1.71 12.32 12.75
CA VAL A 122 -0.89 12.88 11.67
C VAL A 122 -1.07 12.14 10.35
N ALA A 123 -1.51 10.89 10.41
CA ALA A 123 -1.73 10.04 9.25
C ALA A 123 -2.83 9.01 9.51
N VAL A 124 -3.63 8.72 8.47
CA VAL A 124 -4.67 7.69 8.48
C VAL A 124 -4.55 6.84 7.22
N GLY A 125 -4.54 5.52 7.38
CA GLY A 125 -4.60 4.55 6.29
C GLY A 125 -5.97 3.93 6.12
N GLY A 126 -6.38 3.74 4.87
CA GLY A 126 -7.57 2.97 4.52
C GLY A 126 -7.24 1.57 3.98
N VAL A 127 -8.27 0.76 3.77
CA VAL A 127 -8.13 -0.58 3.18
C VAL A 127 -8.00 -0.46 1.68
N VAL A 128 -7.06 -1.21 1.11
CA VAL A 128 -6.97 -1.41 -0.35
C VAL A 128 -7.52 -2.79 -0.68
N MET A 129 -8.41 -2.88 -1.68
CA MET A 129 -9.02 -4.13 -2.11
C MET A 129 -8.83 -4.37 -3.61
N PRO A 130 -8.63 -5.62 -4.05
CA PRO A 130 -8.60 -5.97 -5.46
C PRO A 130 -9.94 -5.69 -6.16
N ALA A 131 -9.88 -4.97 -7.28
CA ALA A 131 -11.01 -4.59 -8.13
C ALA A 131 -11.18 -5.51 -9.35
N ASN A 132 -10.32 -6.51 -9.51
CA ASN A 132 -10.33 -7.43 -10.66
C ASN A 132 -11.72 -8.08 -10.82
N ASP A 133 -12.28 -7.99 -12.04
CA ASP A 133 -13.62 -8.47 -12.42
C ASP A 133 -14.81 -7.80 -11.70
N CYS A 134 -14.61 -6.76 -10.89
CA CYS A 134 -15.70 -5.94 -10.36
C CYS A 134 -16.40 -5.16 -11.48
N VAL A 135 -17.69 -4.87 -11.30
CA VAL A 135 -18.45 -4.03 -12.25
C VAL A 135 -18.21 -2.57 -11.87
N ILE A 136 -17.56 -1.84 -12.77
CA ILE A 136 -17.21 -0.43 -12.59
C ILE A 136 -17.99 0.38 -13.62
N GLU A 137 -18.77 1.34 -13.13
CA GLU A 137 -19.53 2.27 -13.96
C GLU A 137 -19.29 3.70 -13.46
N ASN A 138 -18.96 4.61 -14.38
CA ASN A 138 -18.71 6.02 -14.07
C ASN A 138 -17.67 6.25 -12.94
N GLY A 139 -16.66 5.38 -12.85
CA GLY A 139 -15.62 5.50 -11.83
C GLY A 139 -16.07 5.09 -10.43
N GLU A 140 -17.14 4.32 -10.31
CA GLU A 140 -17.66 3.76 -9.06
C GLU A 140 -17.80 2.23 -9.19
N VAL A 141 -17.46 1.49 -8.13
CA VAL A 141 -17.69 0.05 -8.08
C VAL A 141 -19.16 -0.22 -7.75
N LYS A 142 -19.93 -0.66 -8.75
CA LYS A 142 -21.36 -0.98 -8.60
C LYS A 142 -21.60 -2.37 -8.06
N GLU A 143 -20.75 -3.32 -8.42
CA GLU A 143 -20.85 -4.69 -7.96
C GLU A 143 -19.46 -5.24 -7.64
N VAL A 144 -19.29 -5.64 -6.38
CA VAL A 144 -18.07 -6.33 -5.92
C VAL A 144 -18.16 -7.78 -6.33
N ARG A 145 -17.16 -8.26 -7.06
CA ARG A 145 -17.06 -9.66 -7.50
C ARG A 145 -15.74 -10.27 -7.08
N VAL A 146 -15.74 -11.57 -6.80
CA VAL A 146 -14.49 -12.31 -6.62
C VAL A 146 -13.88 -12.56 -7.99
N ALA A 147 -12.61 -12.15 -8.14
CA ALA A 147 -11.84 -12.33 -9.37
C ALA A 147 -11.89 -13.78 -9.86
N ARG A 148 -11.96 -13.99 -11.18
CA ARG A 148 -12.02 -15.33 -11.79
C ARG A 148 -10.67 -16.02 -11.78
N ARG A 149 -9.58 -15.24 -11.87
CA ARG A 149 -8.22 -15.79 -11.95
C ARG A 149 -7.68 -16.19 -10.58
N PRO A 150 -7.05 -17.37 -10.45
CA PRO A 150 -6.55 -17.88 -9.17
C PRO A 150 -5.57 -16.94 -8.46
N LEU A 151 -4.66 -16.30 -9.20
CA LEU A 151 -3.67 -15.38 -8.61
C LEU A 151 -4.29 -14.14 -7.97
N ALA A 152 -5.37 -13.62 -8.55
CA ALA A 152 -6.11 -12.50 -7.96
C ALA A 152 -6.86 -12.94 -6.69
N ARG A 153 -7.42 -14.15 -6.68
CA ARG A 153 -8.09 -14.73 -5.48
C ARG A 153 -7.14 -14.92 -4.31
N PHE A 154 -5.93 -15.45 -4.55
CA PHE A 154 -4.93 -15.53 -3.48
C PHE A 154 -4.62 -14.16 -2.90
N GLN A 155 -4.46 -13.14 -3.75
CA GLN A 155 -4.20 -11.77 -3.30
C GLN A 155 -5.36 -11.16 -2.52
N ILE A 156 -6.61 -11.49 -2.83
CA ILE A 156 -7.77 -11.08 -2.01
C ILE A 156 -7.61 -11.62 -0.58
N VAL A 157 -7.32 -12.92 -0.43
CA VAL A 157 -7.14 -13.54 0.90
C VAL A 157 -5.95 -12.91 1.64
N GLU A 158 -4.83 -12.68 0.94
CA GLU A 158 -3.67 -12.00 1.50
C GLU A 158 -3.99 -10.59 2.00
N TYR A 159 -4.70 -9.79 1.20
CA TYR A 159 -5.03 -8.41 1.52
C TYR A 159 -5.95 -8.35 2.73
N VAL A 160 -7.02 -9.16 2.75
CA VAL A 160 -7.93 -9.25 3.90
C VAL A 160 -7.16 -9.58 5.18
N ARG A 161 -6.29 -10.59 5.14
CA ARG A 161 -5.44 -10.95 6.29
C ARG A 161 -4.48 -9.83 6.70
N ALA A 162 -3.78 -9.23 5.75
CA ALA A 162 -2.78 -8.18 6.02
C ALA A 162 -3.41 -6.90 6.61
N PHE A 163 -4.58 -6.49 6.11
CA PHE A 163 -5.25 -5.27 6.59
C PHE A 163 -5.99 -5.50 7.92
N LEU A 164 -6.77 -6.58 8.05
CA LEU A 164 -7.59 -6.81 9.24
C LEU A 164 -6.81 -7.35 10.44
N PHE A 165 -5.88 -8.29 10.25
CA PHE A 165 -5.05 -8.77 11.36
C PHE A 165 -3.81 -7.91 11.54
N GLY A 166 -3.14 -7.53 10.45
CA GLY A 166 -1.92 -6.76 10.50
C GLY A 166 -2.18 -5.29 10.85
N ARG A 167 -2.69 -4.51 9.89
CA ARG A 167 -2.77 -3.04 10.01
C ARG A 167 -3.67 -2.58 11.15
N LEU A 168 -4.85 -3.16 11.28
CA LEU A 168 -5.77 -2.82 12.37
C LEU A 168 -5.19 -3.18 13.74
N GLY A 169 -4.57 -4.36 13.88
CA GLY A 169 -3.92 -4.79 15.12
C GLY A 169 -2.78 -3.86 15.53
N TRP A 170 -1.86 -3.55 14.61
CA TRP A 170 -0.75 -2.62 14.86
C TRP A 170 -1.22 -1.19 15.14
N SER A 171 -2.30 -0.74 14.50
CA SER A 171 -2.90 0.56 14.80
C SER A 171 -3.47 0.60 16.22
N ARG A 172 -4.14 -0.46 16.66
CA ARG A 172 -4.72 -0.53 18.01
C ARG A 172 -3.66 -0.54 19.12
N LEU A 173 -2.46 -1.00 18.79
CA LEU A 173 -1.27 -0.97 19.66
C LEU A 173 -0.46 0.33 19.54
N ASP A 174 -0.87 1.30 18.73
CA ASP A 174 -0.10 2.52 18.39
C ASP A 174 1.32 2.20 17.87
N ALA A 175 1.45 1.13 17.09
CA ALA A 175 2.71 0.66 16.51
C ALA A 175 2.58 0.34 15.00
N LEU A 176 1.70 1.07 14.31
CA LEU A 176 1.47 0.94 12.87
C LEU A 176 2.59 1.59 12.05
N MET A 177 3.50 0.77 11.54
CA MET A 177 4.70 1.26 10.84
C MET A 177 4.56 1.44 9.32
N ILE A 178 3.38 1.16 8.76
CA ILE A 178 3.16 1.24 7.32
C ILE A 178 1.68 1.45 7.04
N ILE A 179 1.42 2.44 6.20
CA ILE A 179 0.13 2.71 5.57
C ILE A 179 0.36 2.53 4.06
N SER A 180 -0.64 2.01 3.33
CA SER A 180 -0.50 1.80 1.89
C SER A 180 -0.44 3.14 1.14
N GLY A 181 0.57 3.32 0.30
CA GLY A 181 0.68 4.50 -0.58
C GLY A 181 -0.41 4.64 -1.64
N ALA A 182 -1.35 3.69 -1.76
CA ALA A 182 -2.48 3.77 -2.68
C ALA A 182 -3.71 4.47 -2.06
N PHE A 183 -3.83 4.50 -0.73
CA PHE A 183 -4.93 5.18 -0.04
C PHE A 183 -4.55 5.57 1.39
N ALA A 184 -3.95 6.76 1.48
CA ALA A 184 -3.45 7.32 2.73
C ALA A 184 -3.74 8.81 2.79
N ILE A 185 -4.24 9.28 3.94
CA ILE A 185 -4.37 10.71 4.23
C ILE A 185 -3.33 11.11 5.26
N PHE A 186 -2.69 12.25 5.04
CA PHE A 186 -1.75 12.86 5.96
C PHE A 186 -2.12 14.29 6.27
N ARG A 187 -1.77 14.77 7.47
CA ARG A 187 -1.65 16.22 7.68
C ARG A 187 -0.51 16.73 6.83
N ARG A 188 -0.78 17.70 5.95
CA ARG A 188 0.22 18.33 5.07
C ARG A 188 1.41 18.84 5.88
N SER A 189 1.14 19.55 6.97
CA SER A 189 2.18 20.05 7.88
C SER A 189 3.07 18.93 8.43
N ALA A 190 2.49 17.78 8.80
CA ALA A 190 3.27 16.65 9.30
C ALA A 190 4.21 16.06 8.24
N VAL A 191 3.77 16.01 6.98
CA VAL A 191 4.62 15.55 5.86
C VAL A 191 5.74 16.56 5.57
N VAL A 192 5.42 17.85 5.60
CA VAL A 192 6.42 18.92 5.41
C VAL A 192 7.45 18.92 6.54
N GLU A 193 7.02 18.79 7.80
CA GLU A 193 7.92 18.74 8.97
C GLU A 193 8.96 17.62 8.90
N VAL A 194 8.59 16.46 8.33
CA VAL A 194 9.52 15.35 8.16
C VAL A 194 10.34 15.43 6.87
N GLY A 195 10.08 16.41 6.01
CA GLY A 195 10.83 16.68 4.77
C GLY A 195 10.29 15.99 3.51
N GLY A 196 9.00 15.62 3.47
CA GLY A 196 8.38 14.99 2.30
C GLY A 196 8.78 13.52 2.09
N TYR A 197 8.33 12.93 0.99
CA TYR A 197 8.70 11.57 0.56
C TYR A 197 10.16 11.51 0.12
N ARG A 198 10.85 10.42 0.47
CA ARG A 198 12.21 10.15 0.00
C ARG A 198 12.19 9.49 -1.37
N THR A 199 13.07 9.95 -2.26
CA THR A 199 13.19 9.48 -3.65
C THR A 199 14.22 8.37 -3.84
N ASP A 200 15.01 8.06 -2.80
CA ASP A 200 16.07 7.05 -2.80
C ASP A 200 15.62 5.67 -2.28
N THR A 201 14.31 5.48 -2.06
CA THR A 201 13.69 4.21 -1.63
C THR A 201 12.54 3.82 -2.56
N VAL A 202 12.31 2.52 -2.72
CA VAL A 202 11.15 2.00 -3.48
C VAL A 202 9.92 1.70 -2.62
N GLY A 203 10.07 1.83 -1.30
CA GLY A 203 9.00 1.72 -0.28
C GLY A 203 8.77 3.07 0.39
N GLU A 204 8.44 4.07 -0.41
CA GLU A 204 8.33 5.48 0.02
C GLU A 204 7.24 5.71 1.09
N ASP A 205 6.20 4.89 1.09
CA ASP A 205 5.06 4.94 2.02
C ASP A 205 5.45 4.45 3.43
N MET A 206 6.09 3.29 3.52
CA MET A 206 6.60 2.75 4.77
C MET A 206 7.72 3.60 5.35
N GLU A 207 8.65 4.07 4.50
CA GLU A 207 9.74 4.92 4.94
C GLU A 207 9.22 6.20 5.59
N LEU A 208 8.24 6.86 4.97
CA LEU A 208 7.63 8.08 5.51
C LEU A 208 7.02 7.83 6.89
N VAL A 209 6.26 6.74 7.06
CA VAL A 209 5.63 6.40 8.34
C VAL A 209 6.66 6.11 9.43
N LEU A 210 7.71 5.34 9.14
CA LEU A 210 8.80 5.09 10.09
C LEU A 210 9.54 6.37 10.47
N ARG A 211 9.79 7.26 9.49
CA ARG A 211 10.45 8.54 9.73
C ARG A 211 9.56 9.49 10.55
N MET A 212 8.23 9.48 10.32
CA MET A 212 7.27 10.18 11.19
C MET A 212 7.34 9.66 12.63
N HIS A 213 7.31 8.34 12.83
CA HIS A 213 7.47 7.77 14.17
C HIS A 213 8.76 8.23 14.85
N ARG A 214 9.89 8.17 14.14
CA ARG A 214 11.19 8.62 14.65
C ARG A 214 11.16 10.11 14.99
N PHE A 215 10.77 10.96 14.05
CA PHE A 215 10.77 12.41 14.19
C PHE A 215 9.91 12.90 15.36
N TYR A 216 8.65 12.46 15.43
CA TYR A 216 7.73 12.92 16.49
C TYR A 216 8.15 12.40 17.86
N SER A 217 8.66 11.17 17.95
CA SER A 217 9.18 10.62 19.20
C SER A 217 10.46 11.33 19.65
N ASP A 218 11.36 11.64 18.71
CA ASP A 218 12.61 12.36 19.01
C ASP A 218 12.33 13.79 19.48
N ALA A 219 11.37 14.47 18.83
CA ALA A 219 10.90 15.80 19.20
C ALA A 219 9.95 15.82 20.42
N LYS A 220 9.61 14.65 20.99
CA LYS A 220 8.64 14.49 22.08
C LYS A 220 7.27 15.14 21.80
N LYS A 221 6.87 15.19 20.53
CA LYS A 221 5.56 15.69 20.11
C LYS A 221 4.54 14.54 20.16
N PRO A 222 3.39 14.70 20.82
CA PRO A 222 2.36 13.66 20.82
C PRO A 222 1.76 13.50 19.43
N TYR A 223 1.65 12.26 18.96
CA TYR A 223 1.15 11.94 17.62
C TYR A 223 0.47 10.58 17.60
N ARG A 224 -0.34 10.33 16.56
CA ARG A 224 -0.97 9.05 16.28
C ARG A 224 -1.03 8.79 14.79
N ILE A 225 -0.85 7.52 14.43
CA ILE A 225 -0.97 7.00 13.07
C ILE A 225 -2.01 5.88 13.12
N VAL A 226 -3.12 6.08 12.42
CA VAL A 226 -4.33 5.26 12.58
C VAL A 226 -4.64 4.49 11.30
N PHE A 227 -5.24 3.31 11.43
CA PHE A 227 -5.78 2.54 10.32
C PHE A 227 -7.28 2.33 10.51
N LEU A 228 -8.06 2.57 9.45
CA LEU A 228 -9.50 2.33 9.44
C LEU A 228 -9.82 1.16 8.49
N PRO A 229 -10.61 0.16 8.92
CA PRO A 229 -10.95 -0.99 8.10
C PRO A 229 -12.16 -0.76 7.15
N ASP A 230 -12.90 0.35 7.38
CA ASP A 230 -14.11 0.73 6.65
C ASP A 230 -13.84 1.41 5.30
N PRO A 231 -12.99 2.46 5.19
CA PRO A 231 -12.84 3.17 3.92
C PRO A 231 -12.05 2.30 2.94
N ILE A 232 -12.63 2.07 1.76
CA ILE A 232 -12.11 1.17 0.73
C ILE A 232 -11.61 1.95 -0.48
N CYS A 233 -10.40 1.60 -0.90
CA CYS A 233 -9.85 1.97 -2.18
C CYS A 233 -9.65 0.71 -3.04
N TRP A 234 -10.29 0.68 -4.20
CA TRP A 234 -10.26 -0.43 -5.13
C TRP A 234 -9.10 -0.27 -6.10
N THR A 235 -8.27 -1.31 -6.28
CA THR A 235 -7.10 -1.28 -7.18
C THR A 235 -7.00 -2.57 -8.00
N GLN A 236 -6.33 -2.53 -9.15
CA GLN A 236 -6.05 -3.75 -9.91
C GLN A 236 -4.81 -4.47 -9.37
N VAL A 237 -4.91 -5.78 -9.18
CA VAL A 237 -3.76 -6.62 -8.83
C VAL A 237 -3.21 -7.39 -10.04
N PRO A 238 -1.90 -7.71 -10.06
CA PRO A 238 -1.32 -8.52 -11.12
C PRO A 238 -1.97 -9.90 -11.22
N GLU A 239 -2.29 -10.31 -12.44
CA GLU A 239 -2.90 -11.61 -12.74
C GLU A 239 -1.94 -12.62 -13.39
N ASP A 240 -0.66 -12.26 -13.49
CA ASP A 240 0.41 -13.10 -14.02
C ASP A 240 1.58 -13.20 -13.03
N LEU A 241 2.24 -14.36 -13.01
CA LEU A 241 3.31 -14.66 -12.06
C LEU A 241 4.51 -13.72 -12.21
N ARG A 242 4.83 -13.26 -13.42
CA ARG A 242 6.02 -12.42 -13.67
C ARG A 242 5.82 -11.02 -13.10
N SER A 243 4.67 -10.41 -13.32
CA SER A 243 4.32 -9.10 -12.75
C SER A 243 4.16 -9.18 -11.25
N LEU A 244 3.53 -10.25 -10.72
CA LEU A 244 3.42 -10.47 -9.28
C LEU A 244 4.80 -10.63 -8.63
N ALA A 245 5.69 -11.46 -9.19
CA ALA A 245 7.04 -11.66 -8.66
C ALA A 245 7.84 -10.34 -8.61
N ARG A 246 7.74 -9.50 -9.65
CA ARG A 246 8.39 -8.18 -9.68
C ARG A 246 7.84 -7.26 -8.59
N GLN A 247 6.53 -7.25 -8.37
CA GLN A 247 5.90 -6.47 -7.31
C GLN A 247 6.39 -6.92 -5.94
N ARG A 248 6.39 -8.23 -5.64
CA ARG A 248 6.79 -8.77 -4.33
C ARG A 248 8.28 -8.58 -4.03
N ARG A 249 9.14 -8.70 -5.04
CA ARG A 249 10.57 -8.34 -4.92
C ARG A 249 10.75 -6.86 -4.57
N ARG A 250 10.00 -5.96 -5.23
CA ARG A 250 10.03 -4.52 -4.93
C ARG A 250 9.58 -4.25 -3.49
N TRP A 251 8.48 -4.84 -3.04
CA TRP A 251 7.98 -4.66 -1.68
C TRP A 251 8.99 -5.14 -0.63
N GLN A 252 9.60 -6.31 -0.83
CA GLN A 252 10.61 -6.79 0.11
C GLN A 252 11.86 -5.90 0.13
N ARG A 253 12.31 -5.40 -1.02
CA ARG A 253 13.41 -4.43 -1.09
C ARG A 253 13.06 -3.12 -0.38
N GLY A 254 11.85 -2.59 -0.62
CA GLY A 254 11.36 -1.38 0.05
C GLY A 254 11.28 -1.54 1.57
N LEU A 255 10.82 -2.71 2.05
CA LEU A 255 10.84 -3.07 3.47
C LEU A 255 12.27 -3.05 4.03
N ALA A 256 13.23 -3.70 3.37
CA ALA A 256 14.62 -3.73 3.79
C ALA A 256 15.26 -2.34 3.85
N GLN A 257 15.06 -1.53 2.80
CA GLN A 257 15.54 -0.14 2.72
C GLN A 257 14.96 0.72 3.85
N SER A 258 13.66 0.64 4.06
CA SER A 258 12.94 1.47 5.04
C SER A 258 13.34 1.14 6.47
N LEU A 259 13.51 -0.15 6.79
CA LEU A 259 14.04 -0.60 8.07
C LEU A 259 15.48 -0.11 8.23
N LEU A 260 16.39 -0.39 7.29
CA LEU A 260 17.80 0.02 7.41
C LEU A 260 17.96 1.54 7.62
N ALA A 261 17.19 2.35 6.88
CA ALA A 261 17.20 3.80 7.00
C ALA A 261 16.71 4.34 8.36
N ASN A 262 15.96 3.51 9.11
CA ASN A 262 15.37 3.84 10.41
C ASN A 262 15.81 2.86 11.52
N HIS A 263 17.01 2.26 11.40
CA HIS A 263 17.53 1.27 12.33
C HIS A 263 17.64 1.75 13.78
N GLN A 264 17.62 3.07 14.03
CA GLN A 264 17.65 3.63 15.38
C GLN A 264 16.42 3.23 16.22
N LEU A 265 15.33 2.84 15.56
CA LEU A 265 14.11 2.36 16.21
C LEU A 265 14.29 0.95 16.82
N PHE A 266 15.25 0.15 16.34
CA PHE A 266 15.36 -1.26 16.69
C PHE A 266 15.68 -1.47 18.18
N PHE A 267 14.75 -2.10 18.92
CA PHE A 267 14.86 -2.36 20.36
C PHE A 267 15.17 -1.13 21.20
N ASN A 268 14.80 0.06 20.73
CA ASN A 268 15.08 1.29 21.43
C ASN A 268 13.84 1.77 22.21
N PRO A 269 13.88 1.76 23.56
CA PRO A 269 12.73 2.10 24.40
C PRO A 269 12.28 3.56 24.25
N ARG A 270 13.13 4.45 23.73
CA ARG A 270 12.77 5.85 23.44
C ARG A 270 11.57 5.97 22.49
N TYR A 271 11.41 4.99 21.60
CA TYR A 271 10.32 4.95 20.61
C TYR A 271 9.11 4.10 21.06
N GLY A 272 9.05 3.76 22.36
CA GLY A 272 7.93 3.04 22.95
C GLY A 272 7.63 1.71 22.25
N LYS A 273 6.34 1.43 22.01
CA LYS A 273 5.88 0.17 21.39
C LYS A 273 6.37 0.01 19.96
N VAL A 274 6.57 1.11 19.22
CA VAL A 274 7.13 1.08 17.86
C VAL A 274 8.54 0.49 17.90
N GLY A 275 9.40 0.97 18.79
CA GLY A 275 10.79 0.49 18.87
C GLY A 275 10.94 -0.87 19.56
N LEU A 276 10.10 -1.17 20.56
CA LEU A 276 10.22 -2.39 21.36
C LEU A 276 9.43 -3.60 20.80
N LEU A 277 8.33 -3.37 20.09
CA LEU A 277 7.45 -4.44 19.59
C LEU A 277 7.32 -4.39 18.07
N GLY A 278 6.91 -3.25 17.51
CA GLY A 278 6.62 -3.11 16.08
C GLY A 278 7.86 -3.38 15.22
N TYR A 279 8.93 -2.63 15.45
CA TYR A 279 10.14 -2.70 14.65
C TYR A 279 10.79 -4.09 14.70
N PRO A 280 11.03 -4.70 15.89
CA PRO A 280 11.54 -6.07 15.95
C PRO A 280 10.64 -7.08 15.24
N PHE A 281 9.31 -6.94 15.33
CA PHE A 281 8.39 -7.81 14.62
C PHE A 281 8.62 -7.75 13.10
N PHE A 282 8.73 -6.55 12.53
CA PHE A 282 8.97 -6.41 11.09
C PHE A 282 10.37 -6.90 10.68
N VAL A 283 11.37 -6.85 11.56
CA VAL A 283 12.67 -7.46 11.27
C VAL A 283 12.56 -8.99 11.25
N PHE A 284 12.06 -9.60 12.32
CA PHE A 284 12.11 -11.06 12.44
C PHE A 284 11.03 -11.78 11.62
N PHE A 285 9.80 -11.25 11.60
CA PHE A 285 8.65 -11.92 10.99
C PHE A 285 8.28 -11.42 9.60
N GLU A 286 8.73 -10.22 9.18
CA GLU A 286 8.50 -9.72 7.82
C GLU A 286 9.77 -9.72 6.96
N LEU A 287 10.89 -9.23 7.49
CA LEU A 287 12.13 -9.13 6.71
C LEU A 287 12.81 -10.50 6.61
N LEU A 288 13.00 -11.20 7.74
CA LEU A 288 13.77 -12.44 7.82
C LEU A 288 12.96 -13.73 7.62
N SER A 289 11.63 -13.69 7.80
CA SER A 289 10.77 -14.86 7.63
C SER A 289 10.94 -15.63 6.31
N PRO A 290 11.06 -15.00 5.12
CA PRO A 290 11.24 -15.76 3.89
C PRO A 290 12.57 -16.53 3.86
N VAL A 291 13.62 -16.01 4.50
CA VAL A 291 14.94 -16.66 4.59
C VAL A 291 14.86 -17.86 5.51
N VAL A 292 14.24 -17.70 6.69
CA VAL A 292 14.02 -18.80 7.64
C VAL A 292 13.19 -19.92 7.01
N GLU A 293 12.13 -19.56 6.28
CA GLU A 293 11.27 -20.52 5.59
C GLU A 293 12.04 -21.30 4.50
N LEU A 294 12.84 -20.61 3.67
CA LEU A 294 13.63 -21.25 2.63
C LEU A 294 14.71 -22.17 3.21
N ILE A 295 15.41 -21.74 4.27
CA ILE A 295 16.37 -22.58 5.00
C ILE A 295 15.65 -23.80 5.57
N GLY A 296 14.45 -23.63 6.12
CA GLY A 296 13.62 -24.72 6.62
C GLY A 296 13.33 -25.78 5.55
N TYR A 297 12.96 -25.36 4.34
CA TYR A 297 12.74 -26.29 3.22
C TYR A 297 14.01 -27.05 2.81
N VAL A 298 15.16 -26.35 2.74
CA VAL A 298 16.45 -26.99 2.44
C VAL A 298 16.83 -27.98 3.54
N ALA A 299 16.67 -27.61 4.81
CA ALA A 299 16.98 -28.47 5.95
C ALA A 299 16.14 -29.75 5.94
N VAL A 300 14.84 -29.65 5.63
CA VAL A 300 13.96 -30.82 5.47
C VAL A 300 14.43 -31.70 4.31
N ALA A 301 14.77 -31.12 3.15
CA ALA A 301 15.27 -31.89 2.01
C ALA A 301 16.59 -32.64 2.32
N VAL A 302 17.52 -32.01 3.05
CA VAL A 302 18.76 -32.63 3.51
C VAL A 302 18.48 -33.77 4.50
N ALA A 303 17.59 -33.54 5.46
CA ALA A 303 17.21 -34.57 6.44
C ALA A 303 16.57 -35.80 5.77
N ILE A 304 15.80 -35.60 4.70
CA ILE A 304 15.27 -36.67 3.86
C ILE A 304 16.40 -37.46 3.20
N GLY A 305 17.36 -36.78 2.57
CA GLY A 305 18.49 -37.41 1.89
C GLY A 305 19.43 -38.19 2.83
N LEU A 306 19.52 -37.76 4.09
CA LEU A 306 20.30 -38.43 5.13
C LEU A 306 19.52 -39.53 5.86
N HIS A 307 18.27 -39.80 5.49
CA HIS A 307 17.35 -40.71 6.21
C HIS A 307 17.21 -40.37 7.71
N ALA A 308 17.46 -39.12 8.09
CA ALA A 308 17.38 -38.64 9.46
C ALA A 308 15.97 -38.17 9.85
N LEU A 309 15.00 -38.31 8.93
CA LEU A 309 13.65 -37.79 9.09
C LEU A 309 12.67 -38.90 9.50
N ASN A 310 12.00 -38.69 10.64
CA ASN A 310 10.83 -39.48 10.99
C ASN A 310 9.63 -38.98 10.17
N TRP A 311 9.27 -39.72 9.11
CA TRP A 311 8.22 -39.34 8.16
C TRP A 311 6.85 -39.08 8.81
N PRO A 312 6.33 -39.95 9.71
CA PRO A 312 5.11 -39.66 10.45
C PRO A 312 5.14 -38.31 11.19
N LEU A 313 6.23 -38.02 11.91
CA LEU A 313 6.36 -36.78 12.67
C LEU A 313 6.47 -35.56 11.75
N ALA A 314 7.23 -35.66 10.67
CA ALA A 314 7.40 -34.57 9.72
C ALA A 314 6.09 -34.23 8.99
N LEU A 315 5.34 -35.25 8.57
CA LEU A 315 4.02 -35.06 7.96
C LEU A 315 3.03 -34.44 8.96
N ALA A 316 3.02 -34.93 10.21
CA ALA A 316 2.18 -34.36 11.26
C ALA A 316 2.49 -32.87 11.50
N PHE A 317 3.78 -32.52 11.59
CA PHE A 317 4.20 -31.13 11.76
C PHE A 317 3.80 -30.25 10.57
N LEU A 318 3.98 -30.73 9.34
CA LEU A 318 3.56 -30.02 8.13
C LEU A 318 2.05 -29.77 8.12
N VAL A 319 1.25 -30.80 8.43
CA VAL A 319 -0.21 -30.69 8.52
C VAL A 319 -0.61 -29.68 9.60
N CYS A 320 0.00 -29.75 10.80
CA CYS A 320 -0.26 -28.78 11.86
C CYS A 320 0.08 -27.34 11.43
N ALA A 321 1.20 -27.13 10.76
CA ALA A 321 1.60 -25.81 10.25
C ALA A 321 0.61 -25.28 9.19
N MET A 322 0.18 -26.14 8.26
CA MET A 322 -0.81 -25.81 7.24
C MET A 322 -2.18 -25.49 7.86
N LEU A 323 -2.60 -26.26 8.87
CA LEU A 323 -3.84 -26.03 9.60
C LEU A 323 -3.80 -24.69 10.35
N LEU A 324 -2.70 -24.38 11.04
CA LEU A 324 -2.53 -23.10 11.71
C LEU A 324 -2.63 -21.93 10.73
N GLY A 325 -1.93 -22.01 9.59
CA GLY A 325 -2.02 -21.00 8.53
C GLY A 325 -3.43 -20.86 7.98
N SER A 326 -4.10 -21.99 7.72
CA SER A 326 -5.49 -22.02 7.23
C SER A 326 -6.47 -21.42 8.24
N ILE A 327 -6.30 -21.67 9.53
CA ILE A 327 -7.12 -21.11 10.61
C ILE A 327 -6.97 -19.58 10.63
N LEU A 328 -5.76 -19.04 10.53
CA LEU A 328 -5.55 -17.59 10.50
C LEU A 328 -6.24 -16.95 9.28
N SER A 329 -6.13 -17.55 8.11
CA SER A 329 -6.80 -17.10 6.88
C SER A 329 -8.33 -17.19 7.01
N ALA A 330 -8.83 -18.31 7.53
CA ALA A 330 -10.24 -18.55 7.81
C ALA A 330 -10.82 -17.50 8.78
N SER A 331 -10.14 -17.26 9.91
CA SER A 331 -10.55 -16.27 10.90
C SER A 331 -10.55 -14.85 10.32
N SER A 332 -9.59 -14.53 9.45
CA SER A 332 -9.54 -13.22 8.75
C SER A 332 -10.75 -13.02 7.84
N LEU A 333 -11.08 -14.02 7.03
CA LEU A 333 -12.23 -13.99 6.13
C LEU A 333 -13.54 -13.98 6.90
N LEU A 334 -13.63 -14.73 8.01
CA LEU A 334 -14.81 -14.72 8.88
C LEU A 334 -15.01 -13.34 9.52
N LEU A 335 -13.94 -12.74 10.06
CA LEU A 335 -14.00 -11.40 10.64
C LEU A 335 -14.43 -10.35 9.60
N GLU A 336 -13.91 -10.47 8.37
CA GLU A 336 -14.30 -9.63 7.24
C GLU A 336 -15.80 -9.77 6.95
N HIS A 337 -16.27 -11.02 6.79
CA HIS A 337 -17.66 -11.32 6.48
C HIS A 337 -18.61 -10.84 7.58
N LEU A 338 -18.25 -11.00 8.86
CA LEU A 338 -19.09 -10.58 9.98
C LEU A 338 -19.13 -9.06 10.14
N SER A 339 -18.01 -8.37 9.89
CA SER A 339 -17.87 -6.94 10.21
C SER A 339 -18.27 -6.04 9.04
N PHE A 340 -17.92 -6.42 7.80
CA PHE A 340 -18.02 -5.53 6.64
C PHE A 340 -18.87 -6.10 5.50
N ARG A 341 -19.02 -7.43 5.41
CA ARG A 341 -19.78 -8.11 4.33
C ARG A 341 -19.39 -7.63 2.92
N LYS A 342 -18.09 -7.40 2.66
CA LYS A 342 -17.64 -6.82 1.38
C LYS A 342 -17.93 -7.76 0.20
N TYR A 343 -17.92 -9.07 0.45
CA TYR A 343 -18.37 -10.08 -0.50
C TYR A 343 -19.78 -10.58 -0.13
N PRO A 344 -20.80 -10.25 -0.94
CA PRO A 344 -22.19 -10.47 -0.55
C PRO A 344 -22.63 -11.93 -0.65
N SER A 345 -21.99 -12.75 -1.49
CA SER A 345 -22.42 -14.13 -1.70
C SER A 345 -21.70 -15.13 -0.80
N LEU A 346 -22.46 -16.09 -0.25
CA LEU A 346 -21.89 -17.20 0.52
C LEU A 346 -20.93 -18.04 -0.34
N ARG A 347 -21.24 -18.18 -1.64
CA ARG A 347 -20.38 -18.90 -2.60
C ARG A 347 -19.02 -18.23 -2.74
N ASP A 348 -18.97 -16.91 -2.79
CA ASP A 348 -17.72 -16.14 -2.85
C ASP A 348 -16.91 -16.32 -1.57
N THR A 349 -17.56 -16.24 -0.41
CA THR A 349 -16.93 -16.45 0.89
C THR A 349 -16.33 -17.86 1.00
N LEU A 350 -17.08 -18.90 0.62
CA LEU A 350 -16.61 -20.28 0.59
C LEU A 350 -15.47 -20.48 -0.42
N THR A 351 -15.52 -19.80 -1.57
CA THR A 351 -14.45 -19.83 -2.56
C THR A 351 -13.17 -19.23 -1.97
N LEU A 352 -13.23 -18.05 -1.34
CA LEU A 352 -12.07 -17.43 -0.70
C LEU A 352 -11.53 -18.27 0.45
N PHE A 353 -12.40 -18.93 1.22
CA PHE A 353 -12.00 -19.87 2.26
C PHE A 353 -11.18 -21.05 1.70
N ALA A 354 -11.65 -21.65 0.61
CA ALA A 354 -10.91 -22.71 -0.09
C ALA A 354 -9.54 -22.22 -0.58
N TYR A 355 -9.45 -20.97 -1.07
CA TYR A 355 -8.18 -20.35 -1.45
C TYR A 355 -7.27 -20.06 -0.26
N GLY A 356 -7.82 -19.76 0.92
CA GLY A 356 -7.06 -19.63 2.16
C GLY A 356 -6.44 -20.95 2.66
N ILE A 357 -6.98 -22.10 2.24
CA ILE A 357 -6.34 -23.40 2.44
C ILE A 357 -5.33 -23.66 1.32
N ALA A 358 -5.74 -23.46 0.07
CA ALA A 358 -4.93 -23.75 -1.11
C ALA A 358 -3.64 -22.91 -1.21
N GLU A 359 -3.58 -21.72 -0.61
CA GLU A 359 -2.36 -20.90 -0.61
C GLU A 359 -1.15 -21.61 0.01
N ASN A 360 -1.39 -22.55 0.93
CA ASN A 360 -0.34 -23.34 1.58
C ASN A 360 0.33 -24.34 0.63
N LEU A 361 -0.28 -24.58 -0.54
CA LEU A 361 0.18 -25.50 -1.58
C LEU A 361 0.80 -24.73 -2.75
N GLY A 362 2.09 -24.43 -2.65
CA GLY A 362 2.91 -23.85 -3.73
C GLY A 362 2.93 -22.32 -3.78
N TYR A 363 1.78 -21.66 -3.55
CA TYR A 363 1.70 -20.20 -3.67
C TYR A 363 2.56 -19.48 -2.62
N ARG A 364 2.50 -19.91 -1.34
CA ARG A 364 3.35 -19.36 -0.28
C ARG A 364 4.84 -19.59 -0.53
N GLN A 365 5.21 -20.77 -1.04
CA GLN A 365 6.61 -21.11 -1.35
C GLN A 365 7.17 -20.21 -2.46
N LEU A 366 6.37 -19.95 -3.51
CA LEU A 366 6.74 -18.98 -4.55
C LEU A 366 6.90 -17.58 -3.98
N HIS A 367 5.99 -17.16 -3.09
CA HIS A 367 6.07 -15.86 -2.44
C HIS A 367 7.35 -15.72 -1.59
N SER A 368 7.70 -16.74 -0.79
CA SER A 368 8.92 -16.78 0.02
C SER A 368 10.18 -16.73 -0.84
N LEU A 369 10.20 -17.45 -1.97
CA LEU A 369 11.28 -17.37 -2.95
C LEU A 369 11.43 -15.95 -3.52
N TRP A 370 10.34 -15.33 -3.97
CA TRP A 370 10.39 -13.97 -4.51
C TRP A 370 10.84 -12.93 -3.47
N ARG A 371 10.42 -13.07 -2.22
CA ARG A 371 10.91 -12.21 -1.12
C ARG A 371 12.42 -12.42 -0.92
N CYS A 372 12.92 -13.65 -0.90
CA CYS A 372 14.37 -13.91 -0.83
C CYS A 372 15.12 -13.24 -1.99
N LEU A 373 14.61 -13.36 -3.22
CA LEU A 373 15.19 -12.67 -4.38
C LEU A 373 15.17 -11.14 -4.22
N GLY A 374 14.12 -10.58 -3.61
CA GLY A 374 14.03 -9.15 -3.31
C GLY A 374 15.08 -8.68 -2.28
N LEU A 375 15.40 -9.53 -1.29
CA LEU A 375 16.51 -9.28 -0.36
C LEU A 375 17.87 -9.34 -1.05
N LEU A 376 18.06 -10.29 -1.98
CA LEU A 376 19.28 -10.35 -2.79
C LEU A 376 19.43 -9.11 -3.69
N ASP A 377 18.33 -8.60 -4.26
CA ASP A 377 18.33 -7.35 -5.02
C ASP A 377 18.74 -6.16 -4.17
N PHE A 378 18.28 -6.13 -2.92
CA PHE A 378 18.65 -5.10 -1.96
C PHE A 378 20.16 -5.13 -1.68
N VAL A 379 20.72 -6.31 -1.37
CA VAL A 379 22.16 -6.48 -1.11
C VAL A 379 23.00 -6.14 -2.34
N ARG A 380 22.50 -6.41 -3.55
CA ARG A 380 23.16 -6.07 -4.82
C ARG A 380 23.04 -4.60 -5.22
N GLY A 381 22.28 -3.79 -4.48
CA GLY A 381 22.07 -2.38 -4.79
C GLY A 381 21.22 -2.11 -6.03
N THR A 382 20.35 -3.06 -6.44
CA THR A 382 19.50 -2.89 -7.63
C THR A 382 18.52 -1.72 -7.44
N GLN A 383 18.69 -0.66 -8.22
CA GLN A 383 17.82 0.53 -8.24
C GLN A 383 16.78 0.45 -9.39
N GLY A 384 15.62 1.09 -9.20
CA GLY A 384 14.65 1.33 -10.28
C GLY A 384 13.50 0.31 -10.47
N TRP A 385 12.57 0.68 -11.36
CA TRP A 385 11.35 -0.04 -11.73
C TRP A 385 11.41 -0.49 -13.19
N GLY A 386 10.93 -1.70 -13.48
CA GLY A 386 10.49 -2.07 -14.83
C GLY A 386 8.98 -1.90 -14.93
N GLN A 387 8.49 -1.17 -15.92
CA GLN A 387 7.06 -0.89 -16.11
C GLN A 387 6.25 -2.22 -16.20
N PRO A 388 5.24 -2.46 -15.34
CA PRO A 388 4.27 -3.53 -15.48
C PRO A 388 3.29 -3.16 -16.59
N ALA A 389 2.85 -4.16 -17.34
CA ALA A 389 1.77 -4.00 -18.29
C ALA A 389 0.48 -3.70 -17.52
N ARG A 390 -0.08 -2.49 -17.69
CA ARG A 390 -1.35 -2.07 -17.10
C ARG A 390 -2.49 -2.37 -18.08
N ARG A 391 -3.65 -2.82 -17.58
CA ARG A 391 -4.90 -2.84 -18.35
C ARG A 391 -5.73 -1.65 -17.91
N ALA A 392 -6.13 -0.80 -18.86
CA ALA A 392 -7.03 0.31 -18.55
C ALA A 392 -8.42 -0.24 -18.15
N PHE A 393 -9.08 0.47 -17.22
CA PHE A 393 -10.51 0.32 -16.97
C PHE A 393 -11.34 0.66 -18.21
#